data_AF-M1V442-F1
#
_entry.id   AF-M1V442-F1
#
_cell.length_a   1.000
_cell.length_b   1.000
_cell.length_c   1.000
_cell.angle_alpha   90.00
_cell.angle_beta   90.00
_cell.angle_gamma   90.00
#
_symmetry.space_group_name_H-M   'P 1'
#
loop_
_entity.id
_entity.type
_entity.pdbx_description
1 polymer ?
#
loop_
_entity_poly.entity_id
_entity_poly.type
_entity_poly.pdbx_seq_one_letter_code
_entity_poly.pdbx_strand_id
1 'polypeptide(L)'
;MFISLVRPVSFRAQNAPGAGNRCVPSTSRLARPCLRLSGEGLGSGAARQAFSGLSRALAGLLASVWLLADPTVTQRSLAFAANPYDLGTDRGVQAVMVCRELLEPIPRYVESGSWDKARSNVNYCTRTLRLHTALRAVTDRLLTPEYDLEKHESAMRVSSDLPNVMTQLDATLYTPIFMASDQGVSPAQRKYGDEALGYLEQAKQMLDHYLSLLPSEVRARNAAAAAQMRVPLERQ
;
A
#
# COMPACT_ATOMS: atom_id res chain seq x y z
N MET A 1 -26.91 -27.89 -40.44
CA MET A 1 -25.55 -28.43 -40.23
C MET A 1 -24.58 -27.45 -40.87
N PHE A 2 -24.15 -26.43 -40.13
CA PHE A 2 -23.31 -25.33 -40.63
C PHE A 2 -21.89 -25.51 -40.11
N ILE A 3 -20.96 -25.76 -41.03
CA ILE A 3 -19.52 -25.86 -40.77
C ILE A 3 -18.97 -24.44 -40.92
N SER A 4 -18.63 -23.80 -39.79
CA SER A 4 -17.97 -22.49 -39.79
C SER A 4 -16.45 -22.70 -39.70
N LEU A 5 -15.77 -22.33 -40.79
CA LEU A 5 -14.33 -22.40 -40.98
C LEU A 5 -13.62 -21.33 -40.14
N VAL A 6 -12.85 -21.77 -39.14
CA VAL A 6 -11.91 -20.93 -38.40
C VAL A 6 -10.64 -20.77 -39.22
N ARG A 7 -10.27 -19.51 -39.55
CA ARG A 7 -8.98 -19.18 -40.16
C ARG A 7 -7.92 -18.99 -39.07
N PRO A 8 -6.71 -19.56 -39.19
CA PRO A 8 -5.60 -19.28 -38.27
C PRO A 8 -4.93 -17.94 -38.60
N VAL A 9 -4.65 -17.16 -37.56
CA VAL A 9 -3.85 -15.92 -37.63
C VAL A 9 -2.37 -16.30 -37.51
N SER A 10 -1.59 -16.02 -38.56
CA SER A 10 -0.14 -16.18 -38.58
C SER A 10 0.54 -15.10 -37.72
N PHE A 11 1.26 -15.54 -36.69
CA PHE A 11 2.13 -14.69 -35.88
C PHE A 11 3.48 -14.51 -36.57
N ARG A 12 3.77 -13.30 -37.05
CA ARG A 12 5.05 -12.97 -37.71
C ARG A 12 5.97 -12.29 -36.70
N ALA A 13 6.90 -13.06 -36.14
CA ALA A 13 8.00 -12.54 -35.34
C ALA A 13 8.95 -11.71 -36.23
N GLN A 14 9.21 -10.47 -35.85
CA GLN A 14 10.28 -9.65 -36.42
C GLN A 14 11.44 -9.58 -35.43
N ASN A 15 12.59 -10.07 -35.90
CA ASN A 15 13.89 -10.01 -35.24
C ASN A 15 14.42 -8.57 -35.20
N ALA A 16 15.01 -8.16 -34.08
CA ALA A 16 15.86 -6.99 -33.99
C ALA A 16 17.34 -7.42 -33.82
N PRO A 17 18.28 -6.93 -34.63
CA PRO A 17 19.70 -7.19 -34.45
C PRO A 17 20.34 -6.21 -33.44
N GLY A 18 21.34 -6.69 -32.72
CA GLY A 18 22.07 -5.96 -31.68
C GLY A 18 23.24 -5.10 -32.16
N ALA A 19 24.14 -4.84 -31.19
CA ALA A 19 25.35 -4.01 -31.19
C ALA A 19 25.11 -2.52 -30.81
N GLY A 20 25.88 -1.89 -29.93
CA GLY A 20 27.10 -2.34 -29.27
C GLY A 20 27.61 -1.34 -28.22
N ASN A 21 28.63 -1.83 -27.52
CA ASN A 21 29.48 -1.20 -26.50
C ASN A 21 29.75 0.30 -26.67
N ARG A 22 29.82 1.01 -25.53
CA ARG A 22 30.96 1.86 -25.18
C ARG A 22 31.04 2.13 -23.67
N CYS A 23 31.99 1.48 -23.03
CA CYS A 23 32.60 1.95 -21.79
C CYS A 23 33.46 3.19 -22.10
N VAL A 24 33.39 4.21 -21.24
CA VAL A 24 34.43 5.24 -21.12
C VAL A 24 34.71 5.45 -19.64
N PRO A 25 35.96 5.29 -19.17
CA PRO A 25 36.39 5.69 -17.84
C PRO A 25 36.99 7.10 -17.90
N SER A 26 36.82 7.93 -16.86
CA SER A 26 37.85 8.91 -16.50
C SER A 26 37.56 9.63 -15.18
N THR A 27 38.49 9.46 -14.24
CA THR A 27 39.12 10.46 -13.35
C THR A 27 38.25 11.60 -12.78
N SER A 28 38.22 11.84 -11.47
CA SER A 28 39.31 12.55 -10.80
C SER A 28 39.11 12.64 -9.28
N ARG A 29 40.26 12.72 -8.61
CA ARG A 29 40.52 12.86 -7.18
C ARG A 29 39.98 14.16 -6.58
N LEU A 30 39.86 14.13 -5.24
CA LEU A 30 40.18 15.15 -4.22
C LEU A 30 39.17 14.96 -3.08
N ALA A 31 39.42 15.09 -1.79
CA ALA A 31 40.58 15.13 -0.91
C ALA A 31 39.97 15.08 0.50
N ARG A 32 40.58 14.33 1.44
CA ARG A 32 40.17 14.36 2.86
C ARG A 32 40.48 15.73 3.48
N PRO A 33 39.85 16.07 4.60
CA PRO A 33 40.67 16.28 5.80
C PRO A 33 40.18 15.51 7.02
N CYS A 34 41.17 14.96 7.73
CA CYS A 34 41.09 14.52 9.11
C CYS A 34 40.73 15.69 10.02
N LEU A 35 39.77 15.50 10.92
CA LEU A 35 39.70 16.26 12.16
C LEU A 35 39.93 15.30 13.33
N ARG A 36 41.13 15.47 13.89
CA ARG A 36 41.62 14.89 15.13
C ARG A 36 41.56 16.02 16.16
N LEU A 37 40.76 15.88 17.21
CA LEU A 37 40.94 16.66 18.43
C LEU A 37 40.75 15.75 19.64
N SER A 38 41.88 15.58 20.34
CA SER A 38 42.03 15.02 21.67
C SER A 38 41.35 15.88 22.72
N GLY A 39 40.97 15.28 23.84
CA GLY A 39 40.53 16.00 25.04
C GLY A 39 40.34 15.05 26.22
N GLU A 40 41.40 14.92 27.00
CA GLU A 40 41.50 14.18 28.27
C GLU A 40 40.65 14.83 29.38
N GLY A 41 40.27 14.05 30.40
CA GLY A 41 39.62 14.59 31.60
C GLY A 41 39.26 13.53 32.65
N LEU A 42 40.27 12.97 33.30
CA LEU A 42 40.16 12.23 34.57
C LEU A 42 39.83 13.19 35.71
N GLY A 43 38.96 12.76 36.64
CA GLY A 43 38.65 13.53 37.86
C GLY A 43 37.91 12.71 38.90
N SER A 44 38.65 11.85 39.61
CA SER A 44 38.24 11.19 40.85
C SER A 44 38.22 12.20 42.00
N GLY A 45 37.15 12.21 42.80
CA GLY A 45 37.06 13.02 44.02
C GLY A 45 36.10 12.41 45.03
N ALA A 46 36.62 11.48 45.82
CA ALA A 46 35.98 11.04 47.06
C ALA A 46 36.29 12.07 48.17
N ALA A 47 35.29 12.48 48.95
CA ALA A 47 35.28 12.41 50.41
C ALA A 47 34.23 13.33 51.05
N ARG A 48 33.37 12.69 51.85
CA ARG A 48 32.95 13.08 53.20
C ARG A 48 32.44 14.51 53.40
N GLN A 49 31.13 14.61 53.68
CA GLN A 49 30.69 15.20 54.94
C GLN A 49 29.43 14.48 55.42
N ALA A 50 29.47 14.13 56.70
CA ALA A 50 28.51 13.30 57.40
C ALA A 50 27.67 14.18 58.33
N PHE A 51 26.56 13.60 58.78
CA PHE A 51 25.74 13.99 59.94
C PHE A 51 24.91 15.28 59.83
N SER A 52 23.64 15.11 59.48
CA SER A 52 22.56 15.64 60.32
C SER A 52 21.25 14.90 60.03
N GLY A 53 20.46 14.66 61.07
CA GLY A 53 19.02 14.53 60.90
C GLY A 53 18.44 13.13 61.00
N LEU A 54 18.71 12.47 62.12
CA LEU A 54 18.04 11.28 62.64
C LEU A 54 16.55 11.60 62.93
N SER A 55 15.70 11.74 61.90
CA SER A 55 14.26 12.05 62.07
C SER A 55 13.35 11.65 60.89
N ARG A 56 13.73 10.67 60.05
CA ARG A 56 12.87 10.18 58.94
C ARG A 56 12.86 8.66 58.76
N ALA A 57 13.13 7.91 59.82
CA ALA A 57 13.17 6.44 59.78
C ALA A 57 11.86 5.75 60.22
N LEU A 58 10.78 6.49 60.51
CA LEU A 58 9.51 5.92 60.98
C LEU A 58 8.26 6.40 60.19
N ALA A 59 8.45 7.03 59.04
CA ALA A 59 7.37 7.37 58.10
C ALA A 59 7.51 6.65 56.73
N GLY A 60 8.48 5.73 56.60
CA GLY A 60 8.86 5.10 55.32
C GLY A 60 8.49 3.62 55.19
N LEU A 61 7.72 3.05 56.12
CA LEU A 61 7.38 1.61 56.13
C LEU A 61 5.87 1.31 56.10
N LEU A 62 5.04 2.31 55.78
CA LEU A 62 3.62 2.13 55.46
C LEU A 62 3.17 2.91 54.21
N ALA A 63 4.12 3.33 53.36
CA ALA A 63 3.85 4.04 52.11
C ALA A 63 4.36 3.30 50.86
N SER A 64 4.68 2.01 50.98
CA SER A 64 5.35 1.24 49.92
C SER A 64 4.57 0.00 49.46
N VAL A 65 3.32 -0.17 49.89
CA VAL A 65 2.47 -1.32 49.48
C VAL A 65 1.32 -0.89 48.55
N TRP A 66 1.07 0.40 48.36
CA TRP A 66 0.02 0.91 47.47
C TRP A 66 0.52 1.47 46.13
N LEU A 67 1.70 1.06 45.68
CA LEU A 67 2.29 1.52 44.41
C LEU A 67 2.54 0.40 43.39
N LEU A 68 1.78 -0.70 43.44
CA LEU A 68 1.92 -1.82 42.49
C LEU A 68 0.59 -2.37 41.93
N ALA A 69 -0.53 -1.67 42.10
CA ALA A 69 -1.79 -2.04 41.46
C ALA A 69 -2.54 -0.79 41.01
N ASP A 70 -1.92 -0.02 40.11
CA ASP A 70 -2.67 0.91 39.30
C ASP A 70 -3.13 0.17 38.02
N PRO A 71 -4.39 -0.28 37.94
CA PRO A 71 -4.90 -0.98 36.75
C PRO A 71 -4.92 -0.07 35.51
N THR A 72 -4.74 1.24 35.68
CA THR A 72 -4.72 2.19 34.55
C THR A 72 -3.41 2.16 33.77
N VAL A 73 -2.30 1.75 34.40
CA VAL A 73 -0.99 1.62 33.72
C VAL A 73 -0.91 0.31 32.92
N THR A 74 -1.57 -0.75 33.37
CA THR A 74 -1.67 -2.02 32.62
C THR A 74 -2.69 -1.97 31.48
N GLN A 75 -3.70 -1.10 31.55
CA GLN A 75 -4.62 -0.90 30.40
C GLN A 75 -4.00 -0.04 29.28
N ARG A 76 -3.05 0.85 29.58
CA ARG A 76 -2.35 1.61 28.54
C ARG A 76 -1.32 0.78 27.77
N SER A 77 -0.72 -0.24 28.36
CA SER A 77 0.20 -1.13 27.64
C SER A 77 -0.49 -2.19 26.78
N LEU A 78 -1.77 -2.50 27.01
CA LEU A 78 -2.58 -3.33 26.10
C LEU A 78 -3.26 -2.52 24.98
N ALA A 79 -3.29 -1.19 25.09
CA ALA A 79 -3.80 -0.29 24.05
C ALA A 79 -2.72 0.19 23.06
N PHE A 80 -1.45 -0.21 23.23
CA PHE A 80 -0.31 0.36 22.51
C PHE A 80 0.64 -0.64 21.84
N ALA A 81 0.09 -1.76 21.36
CA ALA A 81 0.73 -2.57 20.32
C ALA A 81 -0.19 -2.78 19.10
N ALA A 82 -1.23 -1.94 18.94
CA ALA A 82 -1.95 -1.86 17.68
C ALA A 82 -1.00 -1.23 16.66
N ASN A 83 -0.41 -2.08 15.82
CA ASN A 83 0.38 -1.65 14.69
C ASN A 83 -0.47 -0.62 13.91
N PRO A 84 -0.01 0.63 13.67
CA PRO A 84 -0.76 1.61 12.88
C PRO A 84 -1.00 1.12 11.43
N TYR A 85 -0.37 0.02 11.06
CA TYR A 85 -0.56 -0.70 9.81
C TYR A 85 -1.57 -1.87 9.88
N ASP A 86 -2.17 -2.15 11.04
CA ASP A 86 -3.22 -3.14 11.18
C ASP A 86 -4.58 -2.56 10.77
N LEU A 87 -4.86 -2.67 9.47
CA LEU A 87 -6.22 -2.52 8.96
C LEU A 87 -6.98 -3.77 9.42
N GLY A 88 -7.76 -3.65 10.51
CA GLY A 88 -8.63 -4.71 10.98
C GLY A 88 -9.40 -5.36 9.83
N THR A 89 -9.65 -6.67 9.92
CA THR A 89 -10.11 -7.50 8.80
C THR A 89 -11.31 -6.93 8.05
N ASP A 90 -12.33 -6.46 8.77
CA ASP A 90 -13.53 -5.85 8.17
C ASP A 90 -13.20 -4.59 7.37
N ARG A 91 -12.34 -3.73 7.90
CA ARG A 91 -11.87 -2.53 7.18
C ARG A 91 -11.08 -2.90 5.93
N GLY A 92 -10.31 -3.99 5.99
CA GLY A 92 -9.62 -4.55 4.83
C GLY A 92 -10.60 -4.97 3.73
N VAL A 93 -11.65 -5.73 4.09
CA VAL A 93 -12.70 -6.14 3.14
C VAL A 93 -13.41 -4.93 2.56
N GLN A 94 -13.79 -3.96 3.38
CA GLN A 94 -14.43 -2.72 2.95
C GLN A 94 -13.54 -1.95 1.96
N ALA A 95 -12.24 -1.84 2.25
CA ALA A 95 -11.29 -1.18 1.35
C ALA A 95 -11.24 -1.85 -0.02
N VAL A 96 -11.19 -3.19 -0.09
CA VAL A 96 -11.20 -3.94 -1.37
C VAL A 96 -12.50 -3.68 -2.15
N MET A 97 -13.65 -3.71 -1.46
CA MET A 97 -14.96 -3.44 -2.08
C MET A 97 -15.04 -2.01 -2.64
N VAL A 98 -14.64 -1.01 -1.86
CA VAL A 98 -14.63 0.40 -2.30
C VAL A 98 -13.66 0.60 -3.45
N CYS A 99 -12.47 -0.01 -3.41
CA CYS A 99 -11.53 0.08 -4.53
C CYS A 99 -12.15 -0.43 -5.82
N ARG A 100 -12.84 -1.57 -5.78
CA ARG A 100 -13.50 -2.13 -6.96
C ARG A 100 -14.50 -1.17 -7.59
N GLU A 101 -15.29 -0.48 -6.77
CA GLU A 101 -16.28 0.50 -7.24
C GLU A 101 -15.65 1.80 -7.74
N LEU A 102 -14.58 2.28 -7.09
CA LEU A 102 -13.86 3.50 -7.50
C LEU A 102 -13.19 3.38 -8.88
N LEU A 103 -13.00 2.16 -9.37
CA LEU A 103 -12.49 1.92 -10.72
C LEU A 103 -13.57 2.07 -11.82
N GLU A 104 -14.86 2.02 -11.49
CA GLU A 104 -15.95 2.09 -12.48
C GLU A 104 -16.01 3.39 -13.31
N PRO A 105 -15.81 4.60 -12.76
CA PRO A 105 -15.90 5.83 -13.56
C PRO A 105 -14.66 6.11 -14.42
N ILE A 106 -13.57 5.36 -14.27
CA ILE A 106 -12.31 5.61 -14.99
C ILE A 106 -12.47 5.63 -16.51
N PRO A 107 -13.22 4.73 -17.17
CA PRO A 107 -13.39 4.76 -18.63
C PRO A 107 -13.95 6.08 -19.12
N ARG A 108 -14.96 6.62 -18.43
CA ARG A 108 -15.54 7.93 -18.75
C ARG A 108 -14.52 9.05 -18.63
N TYR A 109 -13.65 9.01 -17.62
CA TYR A 109 -12.58 10.01 -17.46
C TYR A 109 -11.50 9.89 -18.54
N VAL A 110 -11.16 8.68 -18.96
CA VAL A 110 -10.24 8.43 -20.07
C VAL A 110 -10.83 8.97 -21.38
N GLU A 111 -12.10 8.69 -21.64
CA GLU A 111 -12.81 9.19 -22.83
C GLU A 111 -12.91 10.73 -22.86
N SER A 112 -13.12 11.36 -21.71
CA SER A 112 -13.20 12.82 -21.60
C SER A 112 -11.85 13.52 -21.47
N GLY A 113 -10.74 12.77 -21.42
CA GLY A 113 -9.39 13.32 -21.20
C GLY A 113 -9.17 13.88 -19.79
N SER A 114 -10.01 13.51 -18.83
CA SER A 114 -9.91 13.90 -17.41
C SER A 114 -8.94 12.98 -16.66
N TRP A 115 -7.70 12.92 -17.14
CA TRP A 115 -6.65 11.98 -16.67
C TRP A 115 -6.34 12.12 -15.17
N ASP A 116 -6.31 13.33 -14.63
CA ASP A 116 -6.08 13.58 -13.20
C ASP A 116 -7.17 12.96 -12.31
N LYS A 117 -8.44 12.96 -12.77
CA LYS A 117 -9.56 12.33 -12.04
C LYS A 117 -9.44 10.82 -12.04
N ALA A 118 -9.14 10.23 -13.20
CA ALA A 118 -8.86 8.80 -13.31
C ALA A 118 -7.73 8.38 -12.37
N ARG A 119 -6.63 9.14 -12.39
CA ARG A 119 -5.45 8.89 -11.56
C ARG A 119 -5.74 9.07 -10.06
N SER A 120 -6.57 10.04 -9.69
CA SER A 120 -6.97 10.27 -8.30
C SER A 120 -7.72 9.06 -7.72
N ASN A 121 -8.59 8.43 -8.49
CA ASN A 121 -9.28 7.21 -8.07
C ASN A 121 -8.31 6.05 -7.81
N VAL A 122 -7.34 5.83 -8.72
CA VAL A 122 -6.30 4.79 -8.56
C VAL A 122 -5.43 5.08 -7.34
N ASN A 123 -4.99 6.32 -7.15
CA ASN A 123 -4.19 6.72 -5.99
C ASN A 123 -4.96 6.62 -4.68
N TYR A 124 -6.26 6.91 -4.67
CA TYR A 124 -7.09 6.72 -3.49
C TYR A 124 -7.10 5.25 -3.05
N CYS A 125 -7.22 4.32 -4.01
CA CYS A 125 -7.15 2.89 -3.75
C CYS A 125 -5.79 2.46 -3.19
N THR A 126 -4.69 2.85 -3.85
CA THR A 126 -3.35 2.38 -3.52
C THR A 126 -2.75 3.06 -2.28
N ARG A 127 -2.99 4.37 -2.10
CA ARG A 127 -2.38 5.18 -1.04
C ARG A 127 -3.30 5.40 0.16
N THR A 128 -4.55 5.81 -0.07
CA THR A 128 -5.48 6.15 1.02
C THR A 128 -6.10 4.91 1.64
N LEU A 129 -6.66 4.01 0.83
CA LEU A 129 -7.24 2.75 1.27
C LEU A 129 -6.18 1.66 1.48
N ARG A 130 -4.95 1.89 1.03
CA ARG A 130 -3.81 1.00 1.20
C ARG A 130 -4.12 -0.43 0.75
N LEU A 131 -4.68 -0.55 -0.45
CA LEU A 131 -5.23 -1.79 -1.01
C LEU A 131 -4.31 -3.02 -0.82
N HIS A 132 -3.00 -2.88 -1.05
CA HIS A 132 -2.04 -3.98 -0.85
C HIS A 132 -2.00 -4.47 0.61
N THR A 133 -1.97 -3.55 1.58
CA THR A 133 -2.01 -3.93 3.01
C THR A 133 -3.36 -4.58 3.36
N ALA A 134 -4.46 -4.04 2.82
CA ALA A 134 -5.80 -4.60 3.03
C ALA A 134 -5.92 -6.04 2.51
N LEU A 135 -5.48 -6.30 1.27
CA LEU A 135 -5.51 -7.64 0.66
C LEU A 135 -4.71 -8.63 1.50
N ARG A 136 -3.47 -8.28 1.89
CA ARG A 136 -2.64 -9.17 2.69
C ARG A 136 -3.27 -9.47 4.06
N ALA A 137 -3.76 -8.45 4.76
CA ALA A 137 -4.40 -8.62 6.06
C ALA A 137 -5.67 -9.50 5.99
N VAL A 138 -6.47 -9.35 4.93
CA VAL A 138 -7.67 -10.17 4.71
C VAL A 138 -7.28 -11.61 4.38
N THR A 139 -6.30 -11.82 3.50
CA THR A 139 -5.83 -13.16 3.14
C THR A 139 -5.30 -13.91 4.36
N ASP A 140 -4.42 -13.27 5.14
CA ASP A 140 -3.77 -13.90 6.30
C ASP A 140 -4.76 -14.24 7.43
N ARG A 141 -5.92 -13.57 7.50
CA ARG A 141 -6.88 -13.70 8.61
C ARG A 141 -8.17 -14.44 8.28
N LEU A 142 -8.65 -14.36 7.04
CA LEU A 142 -9.92 -14.98 6.62
C LEU A 142 -9.74 -16.15 5.67
N LEU A 143 -8.63 -16.20 4.96
CA LEU A 143 -8.35 -17.23 3.97
C LEU A 143 -7.16 -18.06 4.43
N THR A 144 -7.19 -18.52 5.67
CA THR A 144 -6.08 -19.29 6.28
C THR A 144 -5.95 -20.67 5.62
N PRO A 145 -4.71 -21.13 5.34
CA PRO A 145 -4.45 -22.36 4.57
C PRO A 145 -4.99 -23.62 5.23
N GLU A 146 -5.23 -23.60 6.53
CA GLU A 146 -5.79 -24.72 7.30
C GLU A 146 -7.24 -25.06 6.88
N TYR A 147 -7.98 -24.08 6.35
CA TYR A 147 -9.38 -24.27 5.95
C TYR A 147 -9.55 -24.50 4.45
N ASP A 148 -8.76 -23.79 3.62
CA ASP A 148 -8.83 -23.90 2.17
C ASP A 148 -7.53 -23.40 1.53
N LEU A 149 -6.59 -24.32 1.29
CA LEU A 149 -5.27 -24.01 0.71
C LEU A 149 -5.38 -23.40 -0.69
N GLU A 150 -6.31 -23.88 -1.52
CA GLU A 150 -6.47 -23.39 -2.90
C GLU A 150 -6.95 -21.93 -2.90
N LYS A 151 -7.94 -21.60 -2.07
CA LYS A 151 -8.37 -20.19 -1.91
C LYS A 151 -7.28 -19.31 -1.33
N HIS A 152 -6.52 -19.80 -0.35
CA HIS A 152 -5.39 -19.06 0.23
C HIS A 152 -4.35 -18.72 -0.84
N GLU A 153 -3.87 -19.71 -1.60
CA GLU A 153 -2.88 -19.50 -2.66
C GLU A 153 -3.40 -18.55 -3.76
N SER A 154 -4.66 -18.72 -4.15
CA SER A 154 -5.31 -17.85 -5.14
C SER A 154 -5.37 -16.40 -4.67
N ALA A 155 -5.74 -16.17 -3.41
CA ALA A 155 -5.76 -14.86 -2.79
C ALA A 155 -4.36 -14.25 -2.65
N MET A 156 -3.35 -15.07 -2.32
CA MET A 156 -1.95 -14.64 -2.26
C MET A 156 -1.43 -14.18 -3.62
N ARG A 157 -1.74 -14.91 -4.71
CA ARG A 157 -1.38 -14.50 -6.09
C ARG A 157 -2.02 -13.17 -6.47
N VAL A 158 -3.31 -12.99 -6.18
CA VAL A 158 -3.94 -11.68 -6.45
C VAL A 158 -3.28 -10.58 -5.62
N SER A 159 -2.96 -10.84 -4.35
CA SER A 159 -2.33 -9.85 -3.48
C SER A 159 -0.92 -9.44 -3.93
N SER A 160 -0.18 -10.32 -4.61
CA SER A 160 1.14 -10.01 -5.18
C SER A 160 1.05 -9.29 -6.52
N ASP A 161 0.09 -9.67 -7.36
CA ASP A 161 0.06 -9.25 -8.76
C ASP A 161 -0.73 -7.95 -8.95
N LEU A 162 -1.82 -7.76 -8.20
CA LEU A 162 -2.69 -6.60 -8.33
C LEU A 162 -1.97 -5.26 -8.06
N PRO A 163 -1.07 -5.13 -7.06
CA PRO A 163 -0.30 -3.90 -6.86
C PRO A 163 0.54 -3.52 -8.09
N ASN A 164 1.08 -4.50 -8.81
CA ASN A 164 1.84 -4.24 -10.03
C ASN A 164 0.93 -3.74 -11.14
N VAL A 165 -0.23 -4.37 -11.35
CA VAL A 165 -1.24 -3.93 -12.33
C VAL A 165 -1.72 -2.51 -12.01
N MET A 166 -2.02 -2.21 -10.74
CA MET A 166 -2.42 -0.87 -10.31
C MET A 166 -1.31 0.18 -10.50
N THR A 167 -0.05 -0.21 -10.37
CA THR A 167 1.10 0.68 -10.64
C THR A 167 1.23 0.97 -12.13
N GLN A 168 1.07 -0.04 -12.99
CA GLN A 168 1.06 0.17 -14.44
C GLN A 168 -0.13 1.04 -14.86
N LEU A 169 -1.31 0.81 -14.29
CA LEU A 169 -2.48 1.66 -14.51
C LEU A 169 -2.21 3.13 -14.13
N ASP A 170 -1.67 3.41 -12.94
CA ASP A 170 -1.33 4.79 -12.53
C ASP A 170 -0.31 5.44 -13.48
N ALA A 171 0.76 4.71 -13.84
CA ALA A 171 1.80 5.21 -14.72
C ALA A 171 1.27 5.53 -16.13
N THR A 172 0.43 4.65 -16.68
CA THR A 172 -0.20 4.83 -17.99
C THR A 172 -1.17 6.00 -17.97
N LEU A 173 -1.99 6.16 -16.91
CA LEU A 173 -2.89 7.32 -16.75
C LEU A 173 -2.14 8.63 -16.50
N TYR A 174 -0.95 8.58 -15.90
CA TYR A 174 -0.12 9.75 -15.64
C TYR A 174 0.50 10.34 -16.92
N THR A 175 0.81 9.49 -17.89
CA THR A 175 1.59 9.89 -19.08
C THR A 175 0.86 10.90 -19.99
N PRO A 176 -0.44 10.73 -20.33
CA PRO A 176 -1.21 11.67 -21.13
C PRO A 176 -1.31 13.10 -20.59
N ILE A 177 -1.12 13.30 -19.27
CA ILE A 177 -1.24 14.61 -18.60
C ILE A 177 -0.21 15.61 -19.15
N PHE A 178 0.96 15.14 -19.58
CA PHE A 178 2.05 15.99 -20.09
C PHE A 178 2.03 16.15 -21.62
N MET A 179 1.06 15.54 -22.30
CA MET A 179 0.95 15.66 -23.74
C MET A 179 0.11 16.88 -24.10
N ALA A 180 0.65 17.71 -24.98
CA ALA A 180 -0.13 18.82 -25.54
C ALA A 180 -1.38 18.27 -26.26
N SER A 181 -2.52 18.88 -25.97
CA SER A 181 -3.77 18.65 -26.70
C SER A 181 -4.44 19.99 -26.92
N ASP A 182 -4.72 20.32 -28.17
CA ASP A 182 -5.36 21.59 -28.53
C ASP A 182 -6.85 21.55 -28.18
N GLN A 183 -7.52 20.38 -28.30
CA GLN A 183 -8.90 20.11 -27.90
C GLN A 183 -9.13 18.61 -27.65
N GLY A 184 -9.68 18.26 -26.48
CA GLY A 184 -10.09 16.88 -26.15
C GLY A 184 -8.93 15.88 -26.03
N VAL A 185 -9.19 14.61 -26.34
CA VAL A 185 -8.18 13.53 -26.30
C VAL A 185 -7.47 13.41 -27.65
N SER A 186 -6.17 13.69 -27.68
CA SER A 186 -5.36 13.57 -28.90
C SER A 186 -5.15 12.11 -29.31
N PRO A 187 -4.77 11.82 -30.58
CA PRO A 187 -4.47 10.45 -31.01
C PRO A 187 -3.35 9.78 -30.21
N ALA A 188 -2.34 10.55 -29.80
CA ALA A 188 -1.26 10.06 -28.95
C ALA A 188 -1.78 9.68 -27.56
N GLN A 189 -2.62 10.52 -26.95
CA GLN A 189 -3.25 10.24 -25.66
C GLN A 189 -4.20 9.04 -25.73
N ARG A 190 -4.91 8.85 -26.86
CA ARG A 190 -5.81 7.72 -27.07
C ARG A 190 -5.11 6.36 -26.94
N LYS A 191 -3.89 6.24 -27.47
CA LYS A 191 -3.07 5.02 -27.32
C LYS A 191 -2.88 4.65 -25.85
N TYR A 192 -2.53 5.61 -25.01
CA TYR A 192 -2.39 5.39 -23.57
C TYR A 192 -3.74 5.14 -22.89
N GLY A 193 -4.81 5.76 -23.38
CA GLY A 193 -6.18 5.44 -22.96
C GLY A 193 -6.51 3.97 -23.16
N ASP A 194 -6.27 3.43 -24.36
CA ASP A 194 -6.53 2.02 -24.68
C ASP A 194 -5.69 1.08 -23.81
N GLU A 195 -4.40 1.38 -23.61
CA GLU A 195 -3.52 0.63 -22.71
C GLU A 195 -3.99 0.69 -21.25
N ALA A 196 -4.41 1.87 -20.76
CA ALA A 196 -4.92 2.05 -19.41
C ALA A 196 -6.22 1.27 -19.19
N LEU A 197 -7.12 1.23 -20.18
CA LEU A 197 -8.35 0.45 -20.10
C LEU A 197 -8.08 -1.06 -20.03
N GLY A 198 -7.01 -1.54 -20.68
CA GLY A 198 -6.55 -2.92 -20.53
C GLY A 198 -6.12 -3.26 -19.10
N TYR A 199 -5.28 -2.42 -18.49
CA TYR A 199 -4.87 -2.60 -17.09
C TYR A 199 -6.02 -2.43 -16.11
N LEU A 200 -6.94 -1.51 -16.39
CA LEU A 200 -8.15 -1.30 -15.60
C LEU A 200 -9.01 -2.56 -15.56
N GLU A 201 -9.28 -3.16 -16.71
CA GLU A 201 -10.10 -4.36 -16.80
C GLU A 201 -9.42 -5.53 -16.07
N GLN A 202 -8.11 -5.70 -16.23
CA GLN A 202 -7.34 -6.69 -15.49
C GLN A 202 -7.45 -6.46 -13.98
N ALA A 203 -7.31 -5.23 -13.49
CA ALA A 203 -7.45 -4.90 -12.07
C ALA A 203 -8.87 -5.20 -11.54
N LYS A 204 -9.91 -4.85 -12.30
CA LYS A 204 -11.32 -5.15 -11.96
C LYS A 204 -11.55 -6.65 -11.83
N GLN A 205 -11.09 -7.44 -12.81
CA GLN A 205 -11.21 -8.89 -12.79
C GLN A 205 -10.49 -9.53 -11.60
N MET A 206 -9.29 -9.05 -11.25
CA MET A 206 -8.55 -9.55 -10.09
C MET A 206 -9.24 -9.21 -8.77
N LEU A 207 -9.80 -8.00 -8.64
CA LEU A 207 -10.59 -7.60 -7.48
C LEU A 207 -11.89 -8.40 -7.37
N ASP A 208 -12.60 -8.62 -8.47
CA ASP A 208 -13.83 -9.44 -8.51
C ASP A 208 -13.53 -10.89 -8.15
N HIS A 209 -12.45 -11.45 -8.69
CA HIS A 209 -11.95 -12.78 -8.34
C HIS A 209 -11.62 -12.85 -6.85
N TYR A 210 -10.84 -11.91 -6.30
CA TYR A 210 -10.51 -11.88 -4.87
C TYR A 210 -11.76 -11.81 -3.99
N LEU A 211 -12.72 -10.93 -4.32
CA LEU A 211 -13.98 -10.83 -3.59
C LEU A 211 -14.80 -12.14 -3.69
N SER A 212 -14.70 -12.88 -4.79
CA SER A 212 -15.39 -14.17 -4.92
C SER A 212 -14.82 -15.25 -3.98
N LEU A 213 -13.55 -15.14 -3.57
CA LEU A 213 -12.92 -16.06 -2.62
C LEU A 213 -13.41 -15.85 -1.18
N LEU A 214 -13.95 -14.66 -0.87
CA LEU A 214 -14.42 -14.33 0.48
C LEU A 214 -15.78 -14.98 0.77
N PRO A 215 -16.00 -15.44 2.03
CA PRO A 215 -17.32 -15.93 2.45
C PRO A 215 -18.44 -14.91 2.19
N SER A 216 -19.60 -15.38 1.75
CA SER A 216 -20.77 -14.55 1.42
C SER A 216 -21.20 -13.67 2.59
N GLU A 217 -21.13 -14.20 3.81
CA GLU A 217 -21.55 -13.53 5.03
C GLU A 217 -20.60 -12.37 5.36
N VAL A 218 -19.30 -12.55 5.09
CA VAL A 218 -18.29 -11.50 5.26
C VAL A 218 -18.52 -10.35 4.29
N ARG A 219 -18.85 -10.65 3.03
CA ARG A 219 -19.17 -9.61 2.04
C ARG A 219 -20.46 -8.88 2.39
N ALA A 220 -21.51 -9.62 2.75
CA ALA A 220 -22.80 -9.05 3.09
C ALA A 220 -22.73 -8.12 4.30
N ARG A 221 -22.05 -8.52 5.39
CA ARG A 221 -21.93 -7.67 6.59
C ARG A 221 -21.15 -6.37 6.32
N ASN A 222 -20.18 -6.41 5.40
CA ASN A 222 -19.29 -5.28 5.12
C ASN A 222 -19.82 -4.34 4.03
N ALA A 223 -20.82 -4.75 3.24
CA ALA A 223 -21.35 -3.95 2.13
C ALA A 223 -21.89 -2.58 2.55
N ALA A 224 -22.66 -2.52 3.64
CA ALA A 224 -23.22 -1.26 4.12
C ALA A 224 -22.14 -0.29 4.63
N ALA A 225 -21.13 -0.80 5.33
CA ALA A 225 -20.02 0.00 5.84
C ALA A 225 -19.09 0.48 4.71
N ALA A 226 -18.85 -0.37 3.71
CA ALA A 226 -18.09 0.01 2.50
C ALA A 226 -18.74 1.20 1.79
N ALA A 227 -20.08 1.24 1.70
CA ALA A 227 -20.79 2.37 1.09
C ALA A 227 -20.55 3.70 1.82
N GLN A 228 -20.27 3.69 3.13
CA GLN A 228 -19.98 4.90 3.91
C GLN A 228 -18.54 5.40 3.73
N MET A 229 -17.61 4.52 3.35
CA MET A 229 -16.22 4.87 3.05
C MET A 229 -16.06 5.53 1.66
N ARG A 230 -17.14 5.56 0.86
CA ARG A 230 -17.13 6.20 -0.46
C ARG A 230 -16.95 7.70 -0.29
N VAL A 231 -15.85 8.22 -0.84
CA VAL A 231 -15.67 9.66 -1.02
C VAL A 231 -16.15 10.02 -2.42
N PRO A 232 -17.05 11.00 -2.59
CA PRO A 232 -17.43 11.48 -3.91
C PRO A 232 -16.26 12.24 -4.55
N LEU A 233 -15.40 11.51 -5.26
CA LEU A 233 -14.24 12.08 -5.97
C LEU A 233 -14.63 12.84 -7.25
N GLU A 234 -15.89 12.76 -7.68
CA GLU A 234 -16.36 13.42 -8.91
C GLU A 234 -16.39 14.96 -8.81
N ARG A 235 -16.49 15.50 -7.59
CA ARG A 235 -16.62 16.95 -7.32
C ARG A 235 -15.30 17.69 -7.10
N GLN A 236 -14.18 16.96 -7.05
CA GLN A 236 -12.83 17.53 -6.97
C GLN A 236 -12.25 17.68 -8.38
#